data_AF-A0A914RYT3-F1
#
_entry.id   AF-A0A914RYT3-F1
#
_cell.length_a   1.000
_cell.length_b   1.000
_cell.length_c   1.000
_cell.angle_alpha   90.00
_cell.angle_beta   90.00
_cell.angle_gamma   90.00
#
_symmetry.space_group_name_H-M   'P 1'
#
loop_
_entity.id
_entity.type
_entity.pdbx_description
1 polymer ?
#
loop_
_entity_poly.entity_id
_entity_poly.type
_entity_poly.pdbx_seq_one_letter_code
_entity_poly.pdbx_strand_id
1 'polypeptide(L)'
;MVPPKKGVKRDRKGRSAMSEVVTREYTINLHKRIFGVGFKKRAPRAVDEVRKFAEQQMGTKDVRVDTRLNKFLWSKGIRYVYPFISPYGP
;
A
#
# COMPACT_ATOMS: atom_id res chain seq x y z
N MET A 1 -10.41 33.66 -39.79
CA MET A 1 -9.80 32.32 -39.66
C MET A 1 -8.49 32.49 -38.88
N VAL A 2 -8.48 32.13 -37.60
CA VAL A 2 -7.34 32.36 -36.67
C VAL A 2 -6.65 31.02 -36.43
N PRO A 3 -5.32 30.90 -36.61
CA PRO A 3 -4.63 29.65 -36.31
C PRO A 3 -4.60 29.42 -34.78
N PRO A 4 -4.93 28.23 -34.27
CA PRO A 4 -4.86 27.95 -32.83
C PRO A 4 -3.41 27.86 -32.36
N LYS A 5 -3.08 28.59 -31.29
CA LYS A 5 -1.77 28.59 -30.62
C LYS A 5 -1.48 27.19 -30.05
N LYS A 6 -0.40 26.56 -30.52
CA LYS A 6 0.15 25.32 -29.94
C LYS A 6 0.55 25.57 -28.49
N GLY A 7 -0.13 24.89 -27.56
CA GLY A 7 0.15 24.96 -26.13
C GLY A 7 1.56 24.47 -25.80
N VAL A 8 2.26 25.25 -24.98
CA VAL A 8 3.59 24.96 -24.43
C VAL A 8 3.52 23.67 -23.62
N LYS A 9 4.25 22.63 -24.06
CA LYS A 9 4.47 21.43 -23.27
C LYS A 9 5.32 21.84 -22.07
N ARG A 10 4.75 21.78 -20.87
CA ARG A 10 5.51 21.97 -19.62
C ARG A 10 6.46 20.78 -19.48
N ASP A 11 7.74 21.02 -19.66
CA ASP A 11 8.80 20.12 -19.21
C ASP A 11 8.56 19.78 -17.74
N ARG A 12 8.21 18.51 -17.47
CA ARG A 12 8.24 17.99 -16.11
C ARG A 12 9.70 17.96 -15.70
N LYS A 13 10.11 18.97 -14.93
CA LYS A 13 11.34 19.02 -14.16
C LYS A 13 11.62 17.62 -13.61
N GLY A 14 12.72 17.00 -14.06
CA GLY A 14 13.10 15.63 -13.70
C GLY A 14 13.04 15.47 -12.19
N ARG A 15 12.27 14.48 -11.73
CA ARG A 15 12.27 14.11 -10.30
C ARG A 15 13.69 13.70 -9.95
N SER A 16 14.30 14.42 -9.02
CA SER A 16 15.60 14.06 -8.47
C SER A 16 15.47 12.72 -7.74
N ALA A 17 16.47 11.84 -7.87
CA ALA A 17 16.47 10.52 -7.22
C ALA A 17 16.24 10.58 -5.70
N MET A 18 16.62 11.68 -5.06
CA MET A 18 16.32 11.93 -3.64
C MET A 18 14.83 12.19 -3.35
N SER A 19 14.08 12.76 -4.31
CA SER A 19 12.62 12.90 -4.19
C SER A 19 11.90 11.57 -4.40
N GLU A 20 12.55 10.56 -4.99
CA GLU A 20 11.97 9.24 -5.19
C GLU A 20 12.03 8.40 -3.90
N VAL A 21 13.05 8.64 -3.06
CA VAL A 21 13.19 7.96 -1.77
C VAL A 21 12.29 8.62 -0.74
N VAL A 22 11.16 7.98 -0.45
CA VAL A 22 10.15 8.49 0.46
C VAL A 22 9.87 7.45 1.54
N THR A 23 10.03 7.83 2.81
CA THR A 23 9.63 7.03 3.96
C THR A 23 8.36 7.62 4.56
N ARG A 24 7.32 6.79 4.70
CA ARG A 24 6.03 7.22 5.28
C ARG A 24 5.52 6.15 6.24
N GLU A 25 4.98 6.60 7.35
CA GLU A 25 4.28 5.76 8.31
C GLU A 25 2.79 5.80 8.03
N TYR A 26 2.16 4.63 7.93
CA TYR A 26 0.74 4.50 7.67
C TYR A 26 0.09 3.53 8.64
N THR A 27 -1.14 3.83 9.03
CA THR A 27 -2.01 2.86 9.70
C THR A 27 -2.98 2.26 8.69
N ILE A 28 -3.05 0.93 8.62
CA ILE A 28 -3.91 0.22 7.66
C ILE A 28 -5.11 -0.36 8.40
N ASN A 29 -6.33 0.04 8.00
CA ASN A 29 -7.55 -0.61 8.46
C ASN A 29 -7.81 -1.88 7.63
N LEU A 30 -7.46 -3.03 8.21
CA LEU A 30 -7.68 -4.34 7.60
C LEU A 30 -9.10 -4.84 7.79
N HIS A 31 -9.77 -4.51 8.90
CA HIS A 31 -11.11 -5.00 9.20
C HIS A 31 -12.10 -4.71 8.06
N LYS A 32 -12.07 -3.48 7.51
CA LYS A 32 -12.90 -3.10 6.36
C LYS A 32 -12.53 -3.84 5.07
N ARG A 33 -11.25 -4.17 4.89
CA ARG A 33 -10.70 -4.79 3.66
C ARG A 33 -10.91 -6.30 3.61
N ILE A 34 -10.99 -6.96 4.77
CA ILE A 34 -11.20 -8.41 4.89
C ILE A 34 -12.64 -8.77 5.29
N PHE A 35 -13.54 -7.79 5.31
CA PHE A 35 -14.96 -8.01 5.57
C PHE A 35 -15.57 -8.90 4.48
N GLY A 36 -16.39 -9.88 4.87
CA GLY A 36 -16.99 -10.86 3.94
C GLY A 36 -16.03 -11.94 3.40
N VAL A 37 -14.75 -11.91 3.73
CA VAL A 37 -13.79 -12.95 3.29
C VAL A 37 -13.93 -14.20 4.16
N GLY A 38 -13.99 -15.37 3.51
CA GLY A 38 -14.06 -16.66 4.18
C GLY A 38 -12.85 -16.92 5.09
N PHE A 39 -13.09 -17.57 6.23
CA PHE A 39 -12.09 -17.69 7.31
C PHE A 39 -10.75 -18.30 6.89
N LYS A 40 -10.75 -19.27 5.97
CA LYS A 40 -9.52 -19.90 5.47
C LYS A 40 -8.66 -18.99 4.59
N LYS A 41 -9.18 -17.83 4.16
CA LYS A 41 -8.50 -16.90 3.25
C LYS A 41 -8.21 -15.54 3.87
N ARG A 42 -8.55 -15.31 5.13
CA ARG A 42 -8.43 -13.98 5.77
C ARG A 42 -6.98 -13.52 5.93
N ALA A 43 -6.12 -14.33 6.55
CA ALA A 43 -4.70 -13.95 6.71
C ALA A 43 -3.96 -13.81 5.35
N PRO A 44 -4.08 -14.75 4.39
CA PRO A 44 -3.54 -14.54 3.04
C PRO A 44 -4.05 -13.26 2.39
N ARG A 45 -5.36 -13.00 2.49
CA ARG A 45 -5.95 -11.81 1.90
C ARG A 45 -5.47 -10.52 2.57
N ALA A 46 -5.24 -10.52 3.88
CA ALA A 46 -4.69 -9.37 4.57
C ALA A 46 -3.30 -9.00 4.05
N VAL A 47 -2.44 -9.98 3.77
CA VAL A 47 -1.11 -9.77 3.16
C VAL A 47 -1.26 -9.12 1.77
N ASP A 48 -2.16 -9.63 0.93
CA ASP A 48 -2.43 -9.07 -0.39
C ASP A 48 -2.94 -7.61 -0.32
N GLU A 49 -3.83 -7.32 0.63
CA GLU A 49 -4.40 -5.99 0.81
C GLU A 49 -3.37 -4.98 1.34
N VAL A 50 -2.40 -5.42 2.15
CA VAL A 50 -1.24 -4.59 2.55
C VAL A 50 -0.36 -4.29 1.35
N ARG A 51 -0.10 -5.28 0.50
CA ARG A 51 0.67 -5.09 -0.74
C ARG A 51 -0.01 -4.08 -1.66
N LYS A 52 -1.31 -4.26 -1.90
CA LYS A 52 -2.12 -3.35 -2.70
C LYS A 52 -2.17 -1.94 -2.12
N PHE A 53 -2.22 -1.80 -0.80
CA PHE A 53 -2.16 -0.49 -0.16
C PHE A 53 -0.82 0.21 -0.41
N ALA A 54 0.29 -0.51 -0.26
CA ALA A 54 1.62 0.03 -0.53
C ALA A 54 1.79 0.42 -2.00
N GLU A 55 1.33 -0.40 -2.95
CA GLU A 55 1.33 -0.09 -4.38
C GLU A 55 0.56 1.21 -4.68
N GLN A 56 -0.60 1.40 -4.06
CA GLN A 56 -1.43 2.60 -4.26
C GLN A 56 -0.84 3.87 -3.64
N GLN A 57 -0.25 3.78 -2.44
CA GLN A 57 0.27 4.95 -1.73
C GLN A 57 1.67 5.36 -2.20
N MET A 58 2.52 4.38 -2.54
CA MET A 58 3.90 4.61 -2.95
C MET A 58 4.06 4.67 -4.47
N GLY A 59 3.12 4.12 -5.25
CA GLY A 59 3.18 4.11 -6.72
C GLY A 59 4.24 3.17 -7.29
N THR A 60 4.77 2.25 -6.47
CA THR A 60 5.81 1.27 -6.84
C THR A 60 5.18 -0.07 -7.22
N LYS A 61 5.66 -0.68 -8.30
CA LYS A 61 5.18 -2.00 -8.75
C LYS A 61 5.76 -3.16 -7.92
N ASP A 62 6.98 -3.00 -7.41
CA ASP A 62 7.63 -4.00 -6.58
C ASP A 62 7.45 -3.65 -5.10
N VAL A 63 6.69 -4.47 -4.39
CA VAL A 63 6.45 -4.34 -2.95
C VAL A 63 6.90 -5.64 -2.26
N ARG A 64 7.89 -5.49 -1.37
CA ARG A 64 8.41 -6.53 -0.49
C ARG A 64 7.88 -6.33 0.92
N VAL A 65 7.21 -7.35 1.46
CA VAL A 65 6.69 -7.34 2.83
C VAL A 65 7.76 -7.89 3.77
N ASP A 66 8.05 -7.17 4.84
CA ASP A 66 9.01 -7.63 5.83
C ASP A 66 8.53 -8.90 6.58
N THR A 67 9.48 -9.73 7.00
CA THR A 67 9.17 -10.98 7.70
C THR A 67 8.51 -10.76 9.07
N ARG A 68 8.82 -9.67 9.78
CA ARG A 68 8.20 -9.33 11.08
C ARG A 68 6.75 -8.92 10.89
N LEU A 69 6.47 -8.13 9.86
CA LEU A 69 5.10 -7.76 9.49
C LEU A 69 4.29 -9.00 9.08
N ASN A 70 4.88 -9.91 8.32
CA ASN A 70 4.21 -11.17 7.98
C ASN A 70 3.91 -12.01 9.23
N LYS A 71 4.87 -12.18 10.15
CA LYS A 71 4.63 -12.88 11.42
C LYS A 71 3.50 -12.23 12.23
N PHE A 72 3.45 -10.90 12.28
CA PHE A 72 2.37 -10.17 12.95
C PHE A 72 1.00 -10.45 12.33
N LEU A 73 0.91 -10.40 10.99
CA LEU A 73 -0.32 -10.71 10.24
C LEU A 73 -0.83 -12.13 10.50
N TRP A 74 0.07 -13.10 10.67
CA TRP A 74 -0.24 -14.50 10.89
C TRP A 74 -0.31 -14.92 12.36
N SER A 75 -0.01 -14.02 13.31
CA SER A 75 0.11 -14.35 14.74
C SER A 75 -1.16 -14.91 15.38
N LYS A 76 -2.34 -14.52 14.90
CA LYS A 76 -3.66 -15.03 15.35
C LYS A 76 -4.18 -16.18 14.47
N GLY A 77 -3.32 -16.75 13.63
CA GLY A 77 -3.65 -17.81 12.68
C GLY A 77 -4.42 -17.31 11.47
N ILE A 78 -5.09 -18.23 10.77
CA ILE A 78 -5.68 -17.94 9.46
C ILE A 78 -7.01 -17.19 9.52
N ARG A 79 -7.77 -17.39 10.61
CA ARG A 79 -9.16 -16.91 10.78
C ARG A 79 -9.25 -15.50 11.32
N TYR A 80 -8.34 -15.14 12.22
CA TYR A 80 -8.34 -13.87 12.93
C TYR A 80 -7.13 -13.07 12.49
N VAL A 81 -7.36 -11.84 12.10
CA VAL A 81 -6.32 -10.87 11.73
C VAL A 81 -6.57 -9.62 12.55
N TYR A 82 -5.52 -8.90 12.94
CA TYR A 82 -5.69 -7.63 13.63
C TYR A 82 -6.47 -6.64 12.76
N PRO A 83 -7.41 -5.89 13.35
CA PRO A 83 -8.24 -4.94 12.60
C PRO A 83 -7.43 -3.76 12.05
N PHE A 84 -6.34 -3.40 12.74
CA PHE A 84 -5.43 -2.32 12.37
C PHE A 84 -3.99 -2.83 12.38
N ILE A 85 -3.19 -2.39 11.41
CA ILE A 85 -1.74 -2.45 11.47
C ILE A 85 -1.27 -1.03 11.77
N SER A 86 -0.66 -0.82 12.94
CA SER A 86 -0.06 0.45 13.36
C SER A 86 1.43 0.22 13.63
N PRO A 87 2.31 1.16 13.24
CA PRO A 87 3.74 1.09 13.57
C PRO A 87 4.01 1.18 15.07
N TYR A 88 3.06 1.71 15.85
CA TYR A 88 3.17 1.88 17.30
C TYR A 88 2.77 0.63 18.12
N GLY A 89 2.41 -0.46 17.44
CA GLY A 89 1.98 -1.72 18.06
C GLY A 89 0.50 -2.03 17.85
N PRO A 90 0.05 -3.23 18.30
CA PRO A 90 -1.37 -3.53 18.45
C PRO A 90 -2.05 -2.67 19.53
#